data_AF-D8QFH8-F1
#
_entry.id   AF-D8QFH8-F1
#
_cell.length_a   1.000
_cell.length_b   1.000
_cell.length_c   1.000
_cell.angle_alpha   90.00
_cell.angle_beta   90.00
_cell.angle_gamma   90.00
#
_symmetry.space_group_name_H-M   'P 1'
#
loop_
_entity.id
_entity.type
_entity.pdbx_description
1 polymer ?
#
loop_
_entity_poly.entity_id
_entity_poly.type
_entity_poly.pdbx_seq_one_letter_code
_entity_poly.pdbx_strand_id
1 'polypeptide(L)'
;MSIPLSKIFSTFSLAVMQYERADFGIGNEEELHWAIVAVHTNDNEVKGYASWQAIDRHYSDGRPNPVVWELHYSPDVRLNQDAKCLGGVYIGQLKGQDVKKLNKLIHATAQPRPKFDGWNCRDWVLEVVKDILVPNGWADAAIVTQQSLLPSLKVAAPATVTAREENMLAAPRVAPFQVPA
;
A
#
# COMPACT_ATOMS: atom_id res chain seq x y z
N MET A 1 -9.18 -18.73 9.37
CA MET A 1 -8.94 -17.83 10.52
C MET A 1 -10.16 -16.96 10.80
N SER A 2 -10.68 -17.02 12.03
CA SER A 2 -11.72 -16.13 12.57
C SER A 2 -11.11 -14.75 12.87
N ILE A 3 -11.87 -13.67 12.63
CA ILE A 3 -11.45 -12.32 13.01
C ILE A 3 -11.95 -12.12 14.45
N PRO A 4 -11.12 -11.64 15.40
CA PRO A 4 -11.55 -11.29 16.75
C PRO A 4 -12.76 -10.34 16.72
N LEU A 5 -13.77 -10.54 17.58
CA LEU A 5 -14.99 -9.70 17.60
C LEU A 5 -14.68 -8.20 17.72
N SER A 6 -13.67 -7.82 18.50
CA SER A 6 -13.24 -6.42 18.64
C SER A 6 -12.86 -5.79 17.31
N LYS A 7 -12.31 -6.57 16.37
CA LYS A 7 -11.89 -6.11 15.04
C LYS A 7 -13.03 -6.06 14.03
N ILE A 8 -14.16 -6.72 14.29
CA ILE A 8 -15.34 -6.68 13.41
C ILE A 8 -15.99 -5.29 13.45
N PHE A 9 -16.00 -4.67 14.63
CA PHE A 9 -16.59 -3.34 14.86
C PHE A 9 -15.59 -2.19 14.66
N SER A 10 -14.32 -2.48 14.37
CA SER A 10 -13.32 -1.46 14.08
C SER A 10 -13.48 -0.89 12.67
N THR A 11 -13.06 0.36 12.50
CA THR A 11 -12.82 0.95 11.18
C THR A 11 -11.32 1.12 11.01
N PHE A 12 -10.81 0.73 9.85
CA PHE A 12 -9.44 0.90 9.44
C PHE A 12 -9.35 2.02 8.41
N SER A 13 -8.27 2.78 8.44
CA SER A 13 -7.91 3.62 7.29
C SER A 13 -7.24 2.74 6.25
N LEU A 14 -7.54 2.97 4.97
CA LEU A 14 -6.76 2.40 3.88
C LEU A 14 -5.68 3.40 3.48
N ALA A 15 -4.48 2.91 3.23
CA ALA A 15 -3.37 3.71 2.76
C ALA A 15 -2.64 3.04 1.59
N VAL A 16 -2.11 3.86 0.69
CA VAL A 16 -1.02 3.44 -0.20
C VAL A 16 0.28 3.70 0.53
N MET A 17 1.00 2.63 0.86
CA MET A 17 2.32 2.69 1.50
C MET A 17 3.40 2.50 0.45
N GLN A 18 4.52 3.21 0.60
CA GLN A 18 5.67 3.14 -0.31
C GLN A 18 6.90 2.58 0.39
N TYR A 19 7.71 1.85 -0.36
CA TYR A 19 8.88 1.14 0.14
C TYR A 19 10.09 1.36 -0.78
N GLU A 20 11.26 1.52 -0.16
CA GLU A 20 12.54 1.60 -0.87
C GLU A 20 12.77 0.39 -1.78
N ARG A 21 13.32 0.67 -2.96
CA ARG A 21 13.91 -0.34 -3.84
C ARG A 21 15.43 -0.27 -3.72
N ALA A 22 16.13 -1.28 -4.23
CA ALA A 22 17.59 -1.36 -4.11
C ALA A 22 18.30 -0.08 -4.60
N ASP A 23 17.77 0.54 -5.66
CA ASP A 23 18.39 1.68 -6.32
C ASP A 23 17.65 3.02 -6.09
N PHE A 24 16.52 2.99 -5.36
CA PHE A 24 15.62 4.15 -5.23
C PHE A 24 15.16 4.36 -3.78
N GLY A 25 15.24 5.63 -3.35
CA GLY A 25 14.79 6.10 -2.04
C GLY A 25 14.08 7.46 -2.13
N ILE A 26 14.15 8.25 -1.05
CA ILE A 26 13.50 9.58 -0.97
C ILE A 26 13.86 10.45 -2.18
N GLY A 27 12.86 11.16 -2.71
CA GLY A 27 13.00 12.02 -3.90
C GLY A 27 12.77 11.30 -5.22
N ASN A 28 12.61 9.98 -5.19
CA ASN A 28 12.28 9.13 -6.34
C ASN A 28 11.01 8.33 -6.06
N GLU A 29 9.99 8.95 -5.45
CA GLU A 29 8.73 8.29 -5.04
C GLU A 29 8.01 7.62 -6.21
N GLU A 30 8.19 8.16 -7.42
CA GLU A 30 7.79 7.57 -8.69
C GLU A 30 8.63 6.37 -9.15
N GLU A 31 9.52 5.82 -8.34
CA GLU A 31 10.25 4.57 -8.63
C GLU A 31 10.12 3.55 -7.50
N LEU A 32 9.45 3.93 -6.41
CA LEU A 32 9.29 3.11 -5.21
C LEU A 32 8.23 2.03 -5.38
N HIS A 33 8.36 0.98 -4.57
CA HIS A 33 7.36 -0.08 -4.51
C HIS A 33 6.14 0.39 -3.72
N TRP A 34 4.93 0.19 -4.25
CA TRP A 34 3.70 0.57 -3.56
C TRP A 34 2.87 -0.64 -3.14
N ALA A 35 2.19 -0.49 -2.00
CA ALA A 35 1.28 -1.49 -1.45
C ALA A 35 0.01 -0.84 -0.92
N ILE A 36 -1.10 -1.59 -0.93
CA ILE A 36 -2.31 -1.21 -0.21
C ILE A 36 -2.23 -1.79 1.20
N VAL A 37 -2.43 -0.96 2.21
CA VAL A 37 -2.37 -1.36 3.61
C VAL A 37 -3.61 -0.86 4.35
N ALA A 38 -4.31 -1.77 5.01
CA ALA A 38 -5.28 -1.39 6.03
C ALA A 38 -4.51 -1.08 7.32
N VAL A 39 -4.66 0.12 7.84
CA VAL A 39 -3.96 0.60 9.03
C VAL A 39 -4.95 0.99 10.13
N HIS A 40 -4.54 0.77 11.37
CA HIS A 40 -5.16 1.32 12.54
C HIS A 40 -4.36 2.54 12.99
N THR A 41 -5.01 3.69 13.04
CA THR A 41 -4.42 4.92 13.55
C THR A 41 -4.91 5.13 14.98
N ASN A 42 -4.00 5.18 15.94
CA ASN A 42 -4.27 5.75 17.26
C ASN A 42 -3.38 7.00 17.44
N ASP A 43 -3.61 7.76 18.51
CA ASP A 43 -3.07 9.12 18.69
C ASP A 43 -1.55 9.25 18.50
N ASN A 44 -0.78 8.16 18.57
CA ASN A 44 0.68 8.18 18.37
C ASN A 44 1.23 7.04 17.48
N GLU A 45 0.40 6.18 16.90
CA GLU A 45 0.88 4.98 16.22
C GLU A 45 0.02 4.59 15.01
N VAL A 46 0.70 4.32 13.90
CA VAL A 46 0.11 3.68 12.71
C VAL A 46 0.50 2.21 12.75
N LYS A 47 -0.48 1.33 12.97
CA LYS A 47 -0.29 -0.12 12.94
C LYS A 47 -0.85 -0.71 11.66
N GLY A 48 -0.05 -1.53 10.98
CA GLY A 48 -0.54 -2.31 9.85
C GLY A 48 -1.44 -3.45 10.33
N TYR A 49 -2.60 -3.59 9.71
CA TYR A 49 -3.53 -4.68 9.96
C TYR A 49 -3.49 -5.73 8.85
N ALA A 50 -3.47 -5.28 7.60
CA ALA A 50 -3.36 -6.15 6.44
C ALA A 50 -2.67 -5.43 5.29
N SER A 51 -1.92 -6.14 4.45
CA SER A 51 -1.25 -5.60 3.28
C SER A 51 -1.51 -6.47 2.06
N TRP A 52 -1.71 -5.81 0.91
CA TRP A 52 -1.79 -6.42 -0.41
C TRP A 52 -0.76 -5.76 -1.33
N GLN A 53 0.02 -6.58 -2.01
CA GLN A 53 1.15 -6.12 -2.84
C GLN A 53 1.24 -6.95 -4.12
N ALA A 54 1.55 -6.29 -5.23
CA ALA A 54 2.03 -6.95 -6.44
C ALA A 54 3.55 -6.96 -6.42
N ILE A 55 4.17 -8.14 -6.36
CA ILE A 55 5.63 -8.29 -6.28
C ILE A 55 6.14 -8.91 -7.58
N ASP A 56 7.19 -8.32 -8.15
CA ASP A 56 7.95 -8.85 -9.28
C ASP A 56 9.09 -9.75 -8.79
N ARG A 57 9.00 -11.05 -9.05
CA ARG A 57 10.07 -12.00 -8.78
C ARG A 57 10.88 -12.24 -10.03
N HIS A 58 12.19 -12.01 -9.91
CA HIS A 58 13.16 -12.27 -10.95
C HIS A 58 13.80 -13.65 -10.73
N TYR A 59 13.71 -14.51 -11.73
CA TYR A 59 14.27 -15.86 -11.73
C TYR A 59 15.38 -15.98 -12.77
N SER A 60 16.52 -16.52 -12.35
CA SER A 60 17.70 -16.75 -13.21
C SER A 60 17.80 -18.20 -13.69
N ASP A 61 16.70 -18.94 -13.70
CA ASP A 61 16.65 -20.39 -13.96
C ASP A 61 16.38 -20.76 -15.43
N GLY A 62 16.54 -19.79 -16.35
CA GLY A 62 16.43 -20.02 -17.79
C GLY A 62 14.99 -20.13 -18.32
N ARG A 63 13.97 -19.82 -17.51
CA ARG A 63 12.58 -19.75 -17.98
C ARG A 63 12.37 -18.66 -19.06
N PRO A 64 11.40 -18.82 -19.98
CA PRO A 64 11.15 -17.84 -21.05
C PRO A 64 10.80 -16.42 -20.53
N ASN A 65 10.07 -16.35 -19.41
CA ASN A 65 9.71 -15.10 -18.75
C ASN A 65 10.36 -15.07 -17.36
N PRO A 66 11.55 -14.46 -17.21
CA PRO A 66 12.28 -14.47 -15.94
C PRO A 66 11.57 -13.66 -14.85
N VAL A 67 10.68 -12.74 -15.22
CA VAL A 67 9.87 -11.96 -14.29
C VAL A 67 8.50 -12.60 -14.12
N VAL A 68 8.17 -12.97 -12.88
CA VAL A 68 6.85 -13.45 -12.50
C VAL A 68 6.24 -12.49 -11.49
N TRP A 69 5.02 -12.04 -11.77
CA TRP A 69 4.26 -11.19 -10.86
C TRP A 69 3.38 -12.02 -9.94
N GLU A 70 3.46 -11.75 -8.64
CA GLU A 70 2.70 -12.46 -7.62
C GLU A 70 1.91 -11.49 -6.74
N LEU A 71 0.70 -11.90 -6.36
CA LEU A 71 -0.07 -11.23 -5.32
C LEU A 71 0.40 -11.74 -3.96
N HIS A 72 0.96 -10.85 -3.16
CA HIS A 72 1.30 -11.12 -1.77
C HIS A 72 0.28 -10.48 -0.82
N TYR A 73 -0.32 -11.30 0.04
CA TYR A 73 -1.23 -10.88 1.10
C TYR A 73 -0.62 -11.21 2.47
N SER A 74 -0.55 -10.22 3.36
CA SER A 74 -0.18 -10.44 4.77
C SER A 74 -1.31 -9.96 5.70
N PRO A 75 -1.83 -10.81 6.61
CA PRO A 75 -2.85 -10.44 7.60
C PRO A 75 -2.27 -9.87 8.91
N ASP A 76 -0.96 -9.64 8.98
CA ASP A 76 -0.28 -8.99 10.09
C ASP A 76 0.94 -8.23 9.56
N VAL A 77 0.96 -6.91 9.71
CA VAL A 77 1.95 -6.04 9.05
C VAL A 77 2.62 -5.15 10.08
N ARG A 78 3.91 -5.38 10.30
CA ARG A 78 4.72 -4.64 11.26
C ARG A 78 5.46 -3.50 10.57
N LEU A 79 4.72 -2.43 10.27
CA LEU A 79 5.21 -1.28 9.51
C LEU A 79 6.43 -0.59 10.14
N ASN A 80 6.55 -0.60 11.46
CA ASN A 80 7.69 -0.01 12.19
C ASN A 80 8.93 -0.92 12.23
N GLN A 81 8.80 -2.20 11.87
CA GLN A 81 9.93 -3.14 11.78
C GLN A 81 10.45 -3.28 10.35
N ASP A 82 9.75 -2.70 9.37
CA ASP A 82 10.19 -2.66 7.98
C ASP A 82 10.98 -1.37 7.72
N ALA A 83 12.31 -1.50 7.73
CA ALA A 83 13.22 -0.38 7.48
C ALA A 83 13.03 0.25 6.10
N LYS A 84 12.52 -0.49 5.11
CA LYS A 84 12.27 0.03 3.76
C LYS A 84 10.98 0.83 3.65
N CYS A 85 10.07 0.72 4.61
CA CYS A 85 8.80 1.46 4.59
C CYS A 85 9.04 2.96 4.75
N LEU A 86 8.70 3.76 3.74
CA LEU A 86 8.86 5.22 3.70
C LEU A 86 7.54 5.96 3.91
N GLY A 87 6.61 5.37 4.66
CA GLY A 87 5.31 5.99 4.88
C GLY A 87 4.35 5.81 3.73
N GLY A 88 3.34 6.66 3.68
CA GLY A 88 2.27 6.52 2.70
C GLY A 88 1.26 7.65 2.73
N VAL A 89 0.14 7.41 2.06
CA VAL A 89 -0.98 8.34 1.96
C VAL A 89 -2.29 7.63 2.28
N TYR A 90 -3.13 8.24 3.10
CA TYR A 90 -4.48 7.74 3.35
C TYR A 90 -5.35 7.92 2.11
N ILE A 91 -5.98 6.84 1.67
CA ILE A 91 -6.82 6.82 0.46
C ILE A 91 -8.30 6.62 0.75
N GLY A 92 -8.66 6.21 1.97
CA GLY A 92 -10.06 6.02 2.38
C GLY A 92 -10.19 5.19 3.65
N GLN A 93 -11.34 4.53 3.82
CA GLN A 93 -11.65 3.74 5.02
C GLN A 93 -12.32 2.41 4.70
N LEU A 94 -12.10 1.44 5.58
CA LEU A 94 -12.58 0.08 5.46
C LEU A 94 -13.05 -0.43 6.81
N LYS A 95 -14.31 -0.87 6.90
CA LYS A 95 -14.81 -1.54 8.10
C LYS A 95 -14.10 -2.88 8.27
N GLY A 96 -13.82 -3.28 9.50
CA GLY A 96 -13.07 -4.51 9.76
C GLY A 96 -13.76 -5.78 9.25
N GLN A 97 -15.10 -5.81 9.25
CA GLN A 97 -15.86 -6.88 8.61
C GLN A 97 -15.61 -7.01 7.10
N ASP A 98 -15.26 -5.92 6.43
CA ASP A 98 -15.08 -5.85 4.97
C ASP A 98 -13.66 -6.23 4.53
N VAL A 99 -12.70 -6.38 5.44
CA VAL A 99 -11.32 -6.78 5.10
C VAL A 99 -11.28 -8.15 4.41
N LYS A 100 -12.10 -9.10 4.86
CA LYS A 100 -12.24 -10.41 4.20
C LYS A 100 -12.87 -10.28 2.82
N LYS A 101 -13.85 -9.38 2.66
CA LYS A 101 -14.50 -9.11 1.38
C LYS A 101 -13.49 -8.50 0.40
N LEU A 102 -12.74 -7.50 0.83
CA LEU A 102 -11.66 -6.88 0.04
C LEU A 102 -10.63 -7.92 -0.39
N ASN A 103 -10.14 -8.76 0.53
CA ASN A 103 -9.17 -9.80 0.19
C ASN A 103 -9.71 -10.76 -0.88
N LYS A 104 -10.96 -11.20 -0.75
CA LYS A 104 -11.62 -12.07 -1.75
C LYS A 104 -11.75 -11.38 -3.11
N LEU A 105 -12.15 -10.11 -3.14
CA LEU A 105 -12.28 -9.34 -4.37
C LEU A 105 -10.93 -9.20 -5.07
N ILE A 106 -9.88 -8.78 -4.36
CA ILE A 106 -8.53 -8.64 -4.92
C ILE A 106 -8.05 -9.98 -5.50
N HIS A 107 -8.20 -11.08 -4.77
CA HIS A 107 -7.81 -12.40 -5.27
C HIS A 107 -8.62 -12.85 -6.50
N ALA A 108 -9.89 -12.48 -6.59
CA ALA A 108 -10.75 -12.88 -7.70
C ALA A 108 -10.53 -12.03 -8.97
N THR A 109 -10.25 -10.73 -8.82
CA THR A 109 -10.35 -9.78 -9.95
C THR A 109 -9.07 -8.97 -10.21
N ALA A 110 -8.14 -8.88 -9.28
CA ALA A 110 -6.93 -8.05 -9.40
C ALA A 110 -5.64 -8.88 -9.26
N GLN A 111 -5.55 -9.98 -10.01
CA GLN A 111 -4.30 -10.75 -10.10
C GLN A 111 -3.23 -9.92 -10.83
N PRO A 112 -2.03 -9.74 -10.24
CA PRO A 112 -0.91 -9.02 -10.86
C PRO A 112 -0.53 -9.63 -12.21
N ARG A 113 -0.85 -8.93 -13.28
CA ARG A 113 -0.55 -9.34 -14.66
C ARG A 113 -0.21 -8.10 -15.47
N PRO A 114 0.99 -8.03 -16.08
CA PRO A 114 1.32 -6.94 -16.98
C PRO A 114 0.31 -6.82 -18.12
N LYS A 115 -0.22 -5.61 -18.34
CA LYS A 115 -1.22 -5.33 -19.38
C LYS A 115 -0.68 -4.48 -20.52
N PHE A 116 0.44 -3.82 -20.29
CA PHE A 116 1.14 -2.95 -21.22
C PHE A 116 2.63 -2.92 -20.87
N ASP A 117 3.46 -2.42 -21.80
CA ASP A 117 4.89 -2.28 -21.57
C ASP A 117 5.19 -1.24 -20.50
N GLY A 118 6.05 -1.57 -19.54
CA GLY A 118 6.33 -0.74 -18.36
C GLY A 118 5.32 -0.84 -17.20
N TRP A 119 4.30 -1.71 -17.31
CA TRP A 119 3.37 -1.98 -16.20
C TRP A 119 4.14 -2.43 -14.94
N ASN A 120 3.77 -1.89 -13.79
CA ASN A 120 4.44 -2.16 -12.52
C ASN A 120 3.48 -2.22 -11.32
N CYS A 121 4.03 -2.39 -10.10
CA CYS A 121 3.25 -2.53 -8.87
C CYS A 121 2.37 -1.30 -8.56
N ARG A 122 2.76 -0.10 -9.02
CA ARG A 122 1.98 1.14 -8.82
C ARG A 122 0.75 1.15 -9.72
N ASP A 123 0.87 0.64 -10.94
CA ASP A 123 -0.28 0.45 -11.84
C ASP A 123 -1.27 -0.53 -11.23
N TRP A 124 -0.78 -1.65 -10.68
CA TRP A 124 -1.63 -2.58 -9.93
C TRP A 124 -2.36 -1.91 -8.76
N VAL A 125 -1.68 -1.06 -7.98
CA VAL A 125 -2.32 -0.31 -6.89
C VAL A 125 -3.48 0.54 -7.42
N LEU A 126 -3.27 1.29 -8.52
CA LEU A 126 -4.34 2.11 -9.10
C LEU A 126 -5.49 1.28 -9.65
N GLU A 127 -5.22 0.13 -10.26
CA GLU A 127 -6.27 -0.79 -10.70
C GLU A 127 -7.13 -1.26 -9.52
N VAL A 128 -6.52 -1.63 -8.39
CA VAL A 128 -7.27 -2.00 -7.19
C VAL A 128 -8.07 -0.81 -6.65
N VAL A 129 -7.48 0.39 -6.60
CA VAL A 129 -8.20 1.60 -6.17
C VAL A 129 -9.42 1.85 -7.05
N LYS A 130 -9.23 1.91 -8.36
CA LYS A 130 -10.24 2.27 -9.35
C LYS A 130 -11.33 1.20 -9.49
N ASP A 131 -10.95 -0.07 -9.60
CA ASP A 131 -11.87 -1.13 -9.98
C ASP A 131 -12.48 -1.84 -8.77
N ILE A 132 -11.90 -1.70 -7.57
CA ILE A 132 -12.36 -2.36 -6.34
C ILE A 132 -12.70 -1.34 -5.25
N LEU A 133 -11.77 -0.47 -4.85
CA LEU A 133 -11.97 0.35 -3.65
C LEU A 133 -13.00 1.47 -3.86
N VAL A 134 -12.89 2.25 -4.92
CA VAL A 134 -13.82 3.35 -5.24
C VAL A 134 -15.26 2.83 -5.45
N PRO A 135 -15.52 1.77 -6.25
CA PRO A 135 -16.87 1.25 -6.44
C PRO A 135 -17.52 0.68 -5.16
N ASN A 136 -16.71 0.28 -4.18
CA ASN A 136 -17.22 -0.19 -2.87
C ASN A 136 -17.29 0.94 -1.82
N GLY A 137 -16.96 2.18 -2.18
CA GLY A 137 -16.97 3.33 -1.26
C GLY A 137 -15.85 3.28 -0.21
N TRP A 138 -14.74 2.58 -0.50
CA TRP A 138 -13.61 2.40 0.41
C TRP A 138 -12.43 3.33 0.12
N ALA A 139 -12.42 4.02 -1.02
CA ALA A 139 -11.41 5.00 -1.38
C ALA A 139 -12.01 6.25 -2.04
N ASP A 140 -11.25 7.34 -2.01
CA ASP A 140 -11.60 8.60 -2.67
C ASP A 140 -11.52 8.46 -4.20
N ALA A 141 -12.59 8.89 -4.89
CA ALA A 141 -12.69 8.83 -6.35
C ALA A 141 -11.74 9.81 -7.07
N ALA A 142 -11.19 10.80 -6.37
CA ALA A 142 -10.19 11.71 -6.92
C ALA A 142 -8.81 11.05 -7.13
N ILE A 143 -8.59 9.84 -6.61
CA ILE A 143 -7.35 9.06 -6.84
C ILE A 143 -7.45 8.35 -8.20
N VAL A 144 -7.05 9.07 -9.25
CA VAL A 144 -7.21 8.62 -10.64
C VAL A 144 -5.90 8.20 -11.32
N THR A 145 -4.76 8.70 -10.82
CA THR A 145 -3.44 8.50 -11.43
C THR A 145 -2.35 8.37 -10.37
N GLN A 146 -1.18 7.85 -10.76
CA GLN A 146 -0.04 7.76 -9.84
C GLN A 146 0.36 9.16 -9.39
N GLN A 147 0.33 10.12 -10.33
CA GLN A 147 0.63 11.53 -10.10
C GLN A 147 -0.26 12.15 -9.01
N SER A 148 -1.52 11.71 -8.88
CA SER A 148 -2.41 12.24 -7.84
C SER A 148 -1.91 11.93 -6.43
N LEU A 149 -1.18 10.81 -6.22
CA LEU A 149 -0.68 10.40 -4.91
C LEU A 149 0.70 10.97 -4.58
N LEU A 150 1.51 11.29 -5.61
CA LEU A 150 2.91 11.70 -5.42
C LEU A 150 3.12 12.89 -4.49
N PRO A 151 2.32 13.98 -4.51
CA PRO A 151 2.52 15.11 -3.58
C PRO A 151 2.47 14.67 -2.11
N SER A 152 1.46 13.88 -1.73
CA SER A 152 1.32 13.37 -0.36
C SER A 152 2.42 12.35 -0.01
N LEU A 153 2.81 11.50 -0.97
CA LEU A 153 3.90 10.53 -0.76
C LEU A 153 5.25 11.23 -0.54
N LYS A 154 5.52 12.31 -1.28
CA LYS A 154 6.72 13.16 -1.13
C LYS A 154 6.79 13.89 0.21
N VAL A 155 5.65 14.10 0.87
CA VAL A 155 5.60 14.60 2.25
C VAL A 155 5.84 13.48 3.27
N ALA A 156 5.27 12.30 3.04
CA ALA A 156 5.33 11.18 3.98
C ALA A 156 6.72 10.55 4.12
N ALA A 157 7.47 10.46 3.01
CA ALA A 157 8.82 9.85 2.98
C ALA A 157 9.82 10.54 3.92
N PRO A 158 10.15 11.84 3.75
CA PRO A 158 11.10 12.52 4.62
C PRO A 158 10.64 12.54 6.07
N ALA A 159 9.34 12.75 6.32
CA ALA A 159 8.80 12.75 7.68
C ALA A 159 8.93 11.38 8.38
N THR A 160 8.87 10.28 7.63
CA THR A 160 9.12 8.93 8.14
C THR A 160 10.59 8.74 8.49
N VAL A 161 11.50 9.18 7.63
CA VAL A 161 12.93 9.05 7.86
C VAL A 161 13.39 9.90 9.04
N THR A 162 12.98 11.17 9.13
CA THR A 162 13.29 12.02 10.29
C THR A 162 12.78 11.41 11.60
N ALA A 163 11.55 10.87 11.63
CA ALA A 163 11.05 10.21 12.83
C ALA A 163 11.88 8.97 13.22
N ARG A 164 12.47 8.28 12.25
CA ARG A 164 13.31 7.10 12.48
C ARG A 164 14.75 7.42 12.86
N GLU A 165 15.25 8.58 12.45
CA GLU A 165 16.52 9.13 12.96
C GLU A 165 16.44 9.40 14.47
N GLU A 166 15.29 9.90 14.95
CA GLU A 166 15.03 10.12 16.38
C GLU A 166 14.73 8.81 17.14
N ASN A 167 14.01 7.89 16.51
CA ASN A 167 13.66 6.59 17.08
C ASN A 167 13.53 5.55 15.96
N MET A 168 14.49 4.63 15.84
CA MET A 168 14.51 3.60 14.80
C MET A 168 13.21 2.78 14.66
N LEU A 169 12.42 2.65 15.74
CA LEU A 169 11.15 1.90 15.75
C LEU A 169 9.92 2.82 15.61
N ALA A 170 10.10 4.08 15.22
CA ALA A 170 9.01 4.99 14.95
C ALA A 170 8.09 4.42 13.85
N ALA A 171 6.78 4.53 14.10
CA ALA A 171 5.78 4.20 13.09
C ALA A 171 5.96 5.11 11.87
N PRO A 172 5.78 4.60 10.65
CA PRO A 172 5.93 5.42 9.47
C PRO A 172 4.81 6.47 9.40
N ARG A 173 5.11 7.60 8.78
CA ARG A 173 4.16 8.71 8.62
C ARG A 173 3.23 8.42 7.44
N VAL A 174 1.93 8.65 7.66
CA VAL A 174 0.92 8.53 6.61
C VAL A 174 0.25 9.89 6.45
N ALA A 175 0.47 10.52 5.30
CA ALA A 175 -0.06 11.84 5.01
C ALA A 175 -1.54 11.77 4.57
N PRO A 176 -2.33 12.83 4.79
CA PRO A 176 -3.62 12.96 4.14
C PRO A 176 -3.44 13.05 2.61
N PHE A 177 -4.39 12.49 1.86
CA PHE A 177 -4.44 12.70 0.42
C PHE A 177 -4.73 14.16 0.10
N GLN A 178 -3.92 14.74 -0.77
CA GLN A 178 -4.09 16.09 -1.28
C GLN A 178 -4.62 16.02 -2.71
N VAL A 179 -5.78 16.61 -2.96
CA VAL A 179 -6.28 16.76 -4.32
C VAL A 179 -5.31 17.71 -5.05
N PRO A 180 -4.71 17.30 -6.19
CA PRO A 180 -3.90 18.21 -6.99
C PRO A 180 -4.71 19.45 -7.38
N ALA A 181 -4.13 20.64 -7.19
CA ALA A 181 -4.73 21.90 -7.60
C ALA A 181 -4.85 22.04 -9.12
#